data_AF-A0A9X1QUF5-F1
#
_entry.id   AF-A0A9X1QUF5-F1
#
_cell.length_a   1.000
_cell.length_b   1.000
_cell.length_c   1.000
_cell.angle_alpha   90.00
_cell.angle_beta   90.00
_cell.angle_gamma   90.00
#
_symmetry.space_group_name_H-M   'P 1'
#
loop_
_entity.id
_entity.type
_entity.pdbx_description
1 polymer ?
#
loop_
_entity_poly.entity_id
_entity_poly.type
_entity_poly.pdbx_seq_one_letter_code
_entity_poly.pdbx_strand_id
1 'polypeptide(L)'
;MDASTFYKSTTTSLSMDFINQHIQEIYFVIFCVFIGIEVIANVPAILHTPLMSGANAISGVILVGAIIVMLRVPADDYLNLTLGGIAVFLGTLNISGGFFVTGRMLKMFSPKK
;
A
#
# COMPACT_ATOMS: atom_id res chain seq x y z
N MET A 1 -10.02 -39.20 -23.83
CA MET A 1 -9.54 -38.11 -22.96
C MET A 1 -9.56 -38.65 -21.55
N ASP A 2 -8.39 -38.81 -20.94
CA ASP A 2 -8.22 -39.34 -19.57
C ASP A 2 -8.51 -38.25 -18.52
N ALA A 3 -8.91 -38.67 -17.31
CA ALA A 3 -9.38 -37.78 -16.25
C ALA A 3 -8.33 -36.73 -15.82
N SER A 4 -7.05 -37.07 -15.90
CA SER A 4 -5.90 -36.18 -15.68
C SER A 4 -5.84 -35.03 -16.70
N THR A 5 -6.07 -35.32 -17.98
CA THR A 5 -6.03 -34.32 -19.06
C THR A 5 -7.27 -33.42 -19.04
N PHE A 6 -8.44 -33.94 -18.65
CA PHE A 6 -9.65 -33.15 -18.43
C PHE A 6 -9.53 -32.21 -17.22
N TYR A 7 -9.04 -32.71 -16.08
CA TYR A 7 -8.80 -31.88 -14.88
C TYR A 7 -7.77 -30.77 -15.16
N LYS A 8 -6.70 -31.09 -15.88
CA LYS A 8 -5.68 -30.11 -16.28
C LYS A 8 -6.25 -29.07 -17.26
N SER A 9 -7.10 -29.47 -18.21
CA SER A 9 -7.76 -28.54 -19.14
C SER A 9 -8.70 -27.56 -18.41
N THR A 10 -9.52 -28.05 -17.48
CA THR A 10 -10.49 -27.22 -16.73
C THR A 10 -9.80 -26.31 -15.71
N THR A 11 -8.73 -26.78 -15.06
CA THR A 11 -7.93 -25.92 -14.16
C THR A 11 -7.12 -24.87 -14.92
N THR A 12 -6.61 -25.20 -16.11
CA THR A 12 -5.91 -24.22 -16.96
C THR A 12 -6.88 -23.17 -17.50
N SER A 13 -8.12 -23.53 -17.85
CA SER A 13 -9.14 -22.54 -18.26
C SER A 13 -9.52 -21.63 -17.09
N LEU A 14 -9.75 -22.18 -15.89
CA LEU A 14 -10.01 -21.41 -14.67
C LEU A 14 -8.89 -20.41 -14.34
N SER A 15 -7.62 -20.83 -14.45
CA SER A 15 -6.49 -19.92 -14.22
C SER A 15 -6.39 -18.83 -15.28
N MET A 16 -6.70 -19.15 -16.53
CA MET A 16 -6.65 -18.18 -17.62
C MET A 16 -7.79 -17.17 -17.52
N ASP A 17 -8.98 -17.61 -17.10
CA ASP A 17 -10.13 -16.75 -16.84
C ASP A 17 -9.85 -15.76 -15.72
N PHE A 18 -9.21 -16.21 -14.62
CA PHE A 18 -8.78 -15.33 -13.53
C PHE A 18 -7.78 -14.26 -14.00
N ILE A 19 -6.78 -14.65 -14.79
CA ILE A 19 -5.78 -13.72 -15.34
C ILE A 19 -6.44 -12.71 -16.27
N ASN A 20 -7.31 -13.16 -17.16
CA ASN A 20 -8.03 -12.27 -18.09
C ASN A 20 -8.93 -11.28 -17.35
N GLN A 21 -9.57 -11.70 -16.25
CA GLN A 21 -10.41 -10.83 -15.44
C GLN A 21 -9.61 -9.72 -14.73
N HIS A 22 -8.38 -10.02 -14.27
CA HIS A 22 -7.57 -9.09 -13.47
C HIS A 22 -6.36 -8.54 -14.23
N ILE A 23 -6.32 -8.68 -15.56
CA ILE A 23 -5.15 -8.35 -16.39
C ILE A 23 -4.71 -6.89 -16.22
N GLN A 24 -5.66 -5.97 -16.03
CA GLN A 24 -5.40 -4.55 -15.81
C GLN A 24 -4.73 -4.28 -14.46
N GLU A 25 -5.22 -4.91 -13.38
CA GLU A 25 -4.68 -4.77 -12.04
C GLU A 25 -3.27 -5.37 -11.95
N ILE A 26 -3.06 -6.50 -12.62
CA ILE A 26 -1.75 -7.16 -12.72
C ILE A 26 -0.76 -6.23 -13.42
N TYR A 27 -1.11 -5.66 -14.57
CA TYR A 27 -0.24 -4.70 -15.26
C TYR A 27 0.04 -3.46 -14.40
N PHE A 28 -0.98 -2.93 -13.72
CA PHE A 28 -0.82 -1.78 -12.84
C PHE A 28 0.19 -2.05 -11.73
N VAL A 29 0.06 -3.18 -11.02
CA VAL A 29 1.00 -3.56 -9.95
C VAL A 29 2.42 -3.73 -10.49
N ILE A 30 2.57 -4.44 -11.62
CA ILE A 30 3.89 -4.66 -12.23
C ILE A 30 4.55 -3.33 -12.61
N PHE A 31 3.82 -2.41 -13.25
CA PHE A 31 4.35 -1.10 -13.60
C PHE A 31 4.66 -0.23 -12.37
N CYS A 32 3.82 -0.25 -11.34
CA CYS A 32 4.12 0.45 -10.08
C CYS A 32 5.41 -0.07 -9.42
N VAL A 33 5.65 -1.39 -9.45
CA VAL A 33 6.90 -1.98 -8.93
C VAL A 33 8.11 -1.50 -9.73
N PHE A 34 8.03 -1.53 -11.07
CA PHE A 34 9.12 -1.03 -11.92
C PHE A 34 9.43 0.45 -11.67
N ILE A 35 8.38 1.28 -11.60
CA ILE A 35 8.52 2.71 -11.29
C ILE A 35 9.17 2.88 -9.90
N GLY A 36 8.73 2.13 -8.90
CA GLY A 36 9.30 2.19 -7.55
C GLY A 36 10.80 1.87 -7.52
N ILE A 37 11.23 0.83 -8.24
CA ILE A 37 12.64 0.44 -8.34
C ILE A 37 13.45 1.56 -9.02
N GLU A 38 13.00 2.05 -10.16
CA GLU A 38 13.71 3.08 -10.93
C GLU A 38 13.83 4.40 -10.15
N VAL A 39 12.76 4.81 -9.46
CA VAL A 39 12.77 6.04 -8.64
C VAL A 39 13.76 5.94 -7.49
N ILE A 40 13.81 4.80 -6.78
CA ILE A 40 14.72 4.63 -5.63
C ILE A 40 16.18 4.50 -6.08
N ALA A 41 16.44 3.83 -7.22
CA ALA A 41 17.79 3.62 -7.74
C ALA A 41 18.55 4.93 -8.03
N ASN A 42 17.82 6.02 -8.34
CA ASN A 42 18.39 7.31 -8.71
C ASN A 42 18.51 8.30 -7.52
N VAL A 43 18.29 7.88 -6.27
CA VAL A 43 18.36 8.76 -5.09
C VAL A 43 19.81 8.81 -4.54
N PRO A 44 20.38 10.01 -4.27
CA PRO A 44 21.72 10.12 -3.70
C PRO A 44 21.79 9.55 -2.29
N ALA A 45 22.95 8.99 -1.92
CA ALA A 45 23.12 8.22 -0.68
C ALA A 45 22.73 8.98 0.61
N ILE A 46 22.93 10.31 0.61
CA ILE A 46 22.62 11.17 1.76
C ILE A 46 21.11 11.25 2.06
N LEU A 47 20.26 10.89 1.09
CA LEU A 47 18.82 10.89 1.21
C LEU A 47 18.23 9.51 1.57
N HIS A 48 19.00 8.43 1.70
CA HIS A 48 18.43 7.12 2.03
C HIS A 48 17.66 7.10 3.35
N THR A 49 18.18 7.76 4.40
CA THR A 49 17.48 7.82 5.70
C THR A 49 16.23 8.71 5.66
N PRO A 50 16.27 9.93 5.09
CA PRO A 50 15.05 10.70 4.82
C PRO A 50 14.04 9.96 3.93
N LEU A 51 14.50 9.24 2.90
CA LEU A 51 13.68 8.45 1.99
C LEU A 51 13.00 7.30 2.73
N MET A 52 13.72 6.59 3.59
CA MET A 52 13.18 5.53 4.43
C MET A 52 12.09 6.06 5.36
N SER A 53 12.30 7.21 5.99
CA SER A 53 11.27 7.89 6.80
C SER A 53 10.07 8.33 5.97
N GLY A 54 10.31 8.84 4.76
CA GLY A 54 9.25 9.25 3.82
C GLY A 54 8.40 8.07 3.36
N ALA A 55 9.03 6.93 3.02
CA ALA A 55 8.32 5.69 2.68
C ALA A 55 7.46 5.19 3.85
N ASN A 56 7.93 5.34 5.09
CA ASN A 56 7.14 5.05 6.28
C ASN A 56 5.96 6.01 6.48
N ALA A 57 6.04 7.26 6.03
CA ALA A 57 4.89 8.18 6.05
C ALA A 57 3.84 7.82 4.99
N ILE A 58 4.30 7.38 3.82
CA ILE A 58 3.43 7.00 2.69
C ILE A 58 2.67 5.70 2.97
N SER A 59 3.27 4.76 3.73
CA SER A 59 2.58 3.52 4.13
C SER A 59 1.32 3.77 4.98
N GLY A 60 1.18 4.97 5.56
CA GLY A 60 -0.03 5.39 6.24
C GLY A 60 -1.26 5.56 5.34
N VAL A 61 -1.16 5.26 4.02
CA VAL A 61 -2.32 5.02 3.14
C VAL A 61 -3.33 4.02 3.72
N ILE A 62 -2.89 3.16 4.66
CA ILE A 62 -3.75 2.30 5.50
C ILE A 62 -4.92 3.09 6.13
N LEU A 63 -4.74 4.38 6.43
CA LEU A 63 -5.80 5.27 6.92
C LEU A 63 -7.02 5.28 6.00
N VAL A 64 -6.83 5.31 4.68
CA VAL A 64 -7.92 5.29 3.69
C VAL A 64 -8.71 3.98 3.81
N GLY A 65 -8.00 2.85 3.93
CA GLY A 65 -8.63 1.55 4.14
C GLY A 65 -9.41 1.49 5.46
N ALA A 66 -8.83 2.00 6.55
CA ALA A 66 -9.48 2.05 7.86
C ALA A 66 -10.78 2.87 7.84
N ILE A 67 -10.76 4.04 7.17
CA ILE A 67 -11.95 4.88 6.98
C ILE A 67 -13.02 4.11 6.19
N ILE A 68 -12.65 3.53 5.03
CA ILE A 68 -13.58 2.78 4.18
C ILE A 68 -14.22 1.60 4.93
N VAL A 69 -13.44 0.88 5.76
CA VAL A 69 -13.97 -0.22 6.59
C VAL A 69 -14.91 0.33 7.65
N MET A 70 -14.51 1.38 8.37
CA MET A 70 -15.32 2.01 9.43
C MET A 70 -16.66 2.52 8.90
N LEU A 71 -16.70 3.08 7.68
CA LEU A 71 -17.93 3.54 7.02
C LEU A 71 -18.93 2.41 6.72
N ARG A 72 -18.48 1.15 6.68
CA ARG A 72 -19.34 -0.01 6.42
C ARG A 72 -19.83 -0.69 7.71
N VAL A 73 -19.39 -0.23 8.87
CA VAL A 73 -19.77 -0.82 10.16
C VAL A 73 -21.17 -0.31 10.58
N PRO A 74 -22.11 -1.19 10.95
CA PRO A 74 -23.40 -0.81 11.51
C PRO A 74 -23.27 0.01 12.80
N ALA A 75 -24.20 0.94 13.04
CA ALA A 75 -24.14 1.85 14.18
C ALA A 75 -24.31 1.15 15.55
N ASP A 76 -24.89 -0.04 15.57
CA ASP A 76 -25.12 -0.89 16.73
C ASP A 76 -23.95 -1.82 17.05
N ASP A 77 -22.97 -1.93 16.16
CA ASP A 77 -21.77 -2.76 16.35
C ASP A 77 -20.64 -1.97 17.02
N TYR A 78 -20.80 -1.73 18.32
CA TYR A 78 -19.86 -0.94 19.13
C TYR A 78 -18.43 -1.50 19.13
N LEU A 79 -18.26 -2.81 19.00
CA LEU A 79 -16.95 -3.44 18.98
C LEU A 79 -16.19 -3.05 17.71
N ASN A 80 -16.82 -3.26 16.55
CA ASN A 80 -16.20 -2.93 15.27
C ASN A 80 -16.05 -1.42 15.07
N LEU A 81 -16.98 -0.60 15.59
CA LEU A 81 -16.83 0.86 15.60
C LEU A 81 -15.63 1.31 16.41
N THR A 82 -15.40 0.70 17.58
CA THR A 82 -14.25 1.03 18.43
C THR A 82 -12.93 0.63 17.76
N LEU A 83 -12.87 -0.58 17.19
CA LEU A 83 -11.69 -1.04 16.43
C LEU A 83 -11.43 -0.18 15.20
N GLY A 84 -12.48 0.22 14.46
CA GLY A 84 -12.39 1.15 13.34
C GLY A 84 -11.85 2.51 13.76
N GLY A 85 -12.34 3.04 14.89
CA GLY A 85 -11.83 4.29 15.47
C GLY A 85 -10.35 4.21 15.85
N ILE A 86 -9.91 3.11 16.45
CA ILE A 86 -8.49 2.87 16.77
C ILE A 86 -7.67 2.77 15.48
N ALA A 87 -8.15 2.06 14.45
CA ALA A 87 -7.46 1.92 13.18
C ALA A 87 -7.26 3.28 12.48
N VAL A 88 -8.29 4.14 12.47
CA VAL A 88 -8.22 5.50 11.94
C VAL A 88 -7.23 6.36 12.75
N PHE A 89 -7.26 6.26 14.08
CA PHE A 89 -6.33 6.99 14.95
C PHE A 89 -4.87 6.58 14.69
N LEU A 90 -4.58 5.28 14.65
CA LEU A 90 -3.24 4.76 14.37
C LEU A 90 -2.76 5.11 12.96
N GLY A 91 -3.65 5.02 11.95
CA GLY A 91 -3.34 5.46 10.59
C GLY A 91 -3.00 6.94 10.51
N THR A 92 -3.74 7.77 11.25
CA THR A 92 -3.47 9.22 11.36
C THR A 92 -2.10 9.48 11.97
N LEU A 93 -1.77 8.81 13.10
CA LEU A 93 -0.46 8.94 13.74
C LEU A 93 0.69 8.53 12.82
N ASN A 94 0.53 7.47 12.03
CA ASN A 94 1.54 7.01 11.09
C ASN A 94 1.82 8.07 10.00
N ILE A 95 0.77 8.61 9.36
CA ILE A 95 0.90 9.70 8.38
C ILE A 95 1.50 10.96 9.02
N SER A 96 0.93 11.45 10.13
CA SER A 96 1.33 12.74 10.71
C SER A 96 2.73 12.67 11.30
N GLY A 97 3.05 11.58 12.01
CA GLY A 97 4.37 11.35 12.60
C GLY A 97 5.43 11.13 11.52
N GLY A 98 5.12 10.32 10.50
CA GLY A 98 6.01 10.07 9.38
C GLY A 98 6.41 11.34 8.63
N PHE A 99 5.43 12.20 8.29
CA PHE A 99 5.73 13.47 7.61
C PHE A 99 6.45 14.48 8.51
N PHE A 100 6.12 14.52 9.80
CA PHE A 100 6.82 15.40 10.76
C PHE A 100 8.31 15.04 10.86
N VAL A 101 8.63 13.76 11.04
CA VAL A 101 10.02 13.29 11.14
C VAL A 101 10.77 13.51 9.82
N THR A 102 10.16 13.15 8.69
CA THR A 102 10.74 13.36 7.36
C THR A 102 11.04 14.84 7.11
N GLY A 103 10.14 15.75 7.50
CA GLY A 103 10.35 17.19 7.39
C GLY A 103 11.56 17.68 8.21
N ARG A 104 11.78 17.16 9.42
CA ARG A 104 12.97 17.50 10.23
C ARG A 104 14.26 16.99 9.61
N MET A 105 14.23 15.81 8.98
CA MET A 105 15.37 15.27 8.25
C MET A 105 15.69 16.12 7.01
N LEU A 106 14.68 16.48 6.23
CA LEU A 106 14.86 17.28 5.01
C LEU A 106 15.33 18.71 5.30
N LYS A 107 14.97 19.27 6.46
CA LYS A 107 15.42 20.60 6.89
C LYS A 107 16.95 20.70 7.02
N MET A 108 17.67 19.58 7.18
CA MET A 108 19.13 19.55 7.25
C MET A 108 19.79 19.85 5.89
N PHE A 109 19.05 19.75 4.78
CA PHE A 109 19.51 20.10 3.44
C PHE A 109 19.11 21.52 3.01
N SER A 110 18.33 22.22 3.84
CA SER A 110 17.99 23.62 3.56
C SER A 110 19.21 24.50 3.81
N PRO A 111 19.61 25.37 2.87
CA PRO A 111 20.72 26.29 3.09
C PRO A 111 20.43 27.16 4.32
N LYS A 112 21.41 27.29 5.20
CA LYS A 112 21.32 28.11 6.40
C LYS A 112 21.17 29.57 5.95
N LYS A 113 20.07 30.22 6.32
CA LYS A 113 19.90 31.66 6.15
C LYS A 113 20.78 32.40 7.17
#